data_AF-A0A3B0C8P8-F1
#
_entry.id   AF-A0A3B0C8P8-F1
#
_cell.length_a   1.000
_cell.length_b   1.000
_cell.length_c   1.000
_cell.angle_alpha   90.00
_cell.angle_beta   90.00
_cell.angle_gamma   90.00
#
_symmetry.space_group_name_H-M   'P 1'
#
loop_
_entity.id
_entity.type
_entity.pdbx_description
1 polymer ?
#
loop_
_entity_poly.entity_id
_entity_poly.type
_entity_poly.pdbx_seq_one_letter_code
_entity_poly.pdbx_strand_id
1 'polypeptide(L)'
;MAIPPSIVIEDKIVENRTVLKKHQMKRKVMYLALSTIAIFVLIGCSKDGNDPSPIELGVWISLDKSDTLDFRTRNDFYKSNGFMQNDHYDYELQSMDSIQIVYSGKLFIMVAPTNHKYSVTQDELTIDFESRSSFGFEDKVITYTRE
;
A
#
# COMPACT_ATOMS: atom_id res chain seq x y z
N MET A 1 -11.92 77.45 30.46
CA MET A 1 -10.69 76.73 30.85
C MET A 1 -10.37 75.79 29.69
N ALA A 2 -9.38 76.11 28.87
CA ALA A 2 -9.07 75.36 27.65
C ALA A 2 -8.08 74.22 27.98
N ILE A 3 -8.39 73.00 27.55
CA ILE A 3 -7.50 71.84 27.71
C ILE A 3 -6.29 72.04 26.79
N PRO A 4 -5.05 71.93 27.30
CA PRO A 4 -3.86 72.17 26.50
C PRO A 4 -3.75 71.12 25.37
N PRO A 5 -3.39 71.53 24.15
CA PRO A 5 -3.36 70.68 22.96
C PRO A 5 -2.37 69.51 23.05
N SER A 6 -1.43 69.54 23.98
CA SER A 6 -0.46 68.46 24.21
C SER A 6 -1.10 67.18 24.76
N ILE A 7 -2.11 67.29 25.63
CA ILE A 7 -2.75 66.13 26.28
C ILE A 7 -3.55 65.29 25.26
N VAL A 8 -4.18 65.95 24.29
CA VAL A 8 -4.98 65.28 23.24
C VAL A 8 -4.11 64.48 22.25
N ILE A 9 -2.82 64.83 22.12
CA ILE A 9 -1.90 64.15 21.21
C ILE A 9 -1.36 62.86 21.83
N GLU A 10 -1.06 62.87 23.14
CA GLU A 10 -0.55 61.68 23.83
C GLU A 10 -1.58 60.54 23.89
N ASP A 11 -2.84 60.84 24.18
CA ASP A 11 -3.90 59.83 24.23
C ASP A 11 -4.11 59.12 22.88
N LYS A 12 -4.08 59.87 21.77
CA LYS A 12 -4.19 59.29 20.42
C LYS A 12 -2.99 58.42 20.04
N ILE A 13 -1.80 58.73 20.56
CA ILE A 13 -0.59 57.94 20.33
C ILE A 13 -0.65 56.62 21.11
N VAL A 14 -1.15 56.65 22.34
CA VAL A 14 -1.32 55.46 23.19
C VAL A 14 -2.36 54.52 22.58
N GLU A 15 -3.52 55.03 22.16
CA GLU A 15 -4.59 54.24 21.54
C GLU A 15 -4.12 53.54 20.25
N ASN A 16 -3.42 54.25 19.37
CA ASN A 16 -2.87 53.69 18.13
C ASN A 16 -1.82 52.59 18.39
N ARG A 17 -0.99 52.73 19.43
CA ARG A 17 0.00 51.70 19.80
C ARG A 17 -0.67 50.41 20.29
N THR A 18 -1.77 50.50 21.02
CA THR A 18 -2.53 49.32 21.47
C THR A 18 -3.23 48.59 20.32
N VAL A 19 -3.82 49.33 19.38
CA VAL A 19 -4.48 48.74 18.19
C VAL A 19 -3.46 48.00 17.31
N LEU A 20 -2.29 48.60 17.10
CA LEU A 20 -1.22 47.98 16.30
C LEU A 20 -0.71 46.67 16.92
N LYS A 21 -0.50 46.65 18.24
CA LYS A 21 -0.08 45.43 18.98
C LYS A 21 -1.13 44.33 18.90
N LYS A 22 -2.42 44.68 19.04
CA LYS A 22 -3.54 43.72 18.92
C LYS A 22 -3.63 43.12 17.53
N HIS A 23 -3.41 43.91 16.48
CA HIS A 23 -3.46 43.41 15.11
C HIS A 23 -2.26 42.52 14.76
N GLN A 24 -1.06 42.85 15.25
CA GLN A 24 0.12 41.98 15.10
C GLN A 24 -0.01 40.65 15.86
N MET A 25 -0.60 40.66 17.06
CA MET A 25 -0.81 39.45 17.85
C MET A 25 -1.79 38.48 17.17
N LYS A 26 -2.88 38.98 16.56
CA LYS A 26 -3.83 38.16 15.78
C LYS A 26 -3.18 37.51 14.56
N ARG A 27 -2.29 38.22 13.86
CA ARG A 27 -1.56 37.67 12.70
C ARG A 27 -0.64 36.53 13.12
N LYS A 28 0.11 36.67 14.23
CA LYS A 28 1.03 35.63 14.72
C LYS A 28 0.30 34.34 15.19
N VAL A 29 -0.85 34.49 15.86
CA VAL A 29 -1.68 33.34 16.28
C VAL A 29 -2.26 32.58 15.09
N MET A 30 -2.65 33.30 14.02
CA MET A 30 -3.17 32.70 12.79
C MET A 30 -2.11 31.84 12.07
N TYR A 31 -0.87 32.32 11.97
CA TYR A 31 0.23 31.57 11.35
C TYR A 31 0.64 30.32 12.15
N LEU A 32 0.60 30.39 13.49
CA LEU A 32 0.87 29.24 14.36
C LEU A 32 -0.19 28.15 14.20
N ALA A 33 -1.48 28.51 14.09
CA ALA A 33 -2.56 27.54 13.90
C ALA A 33 -2.52 26.84 12.51
N LEU A 34 -2.18 27.59 11.46
CA LEU A 34 -2.01 27.05 10.09
C LEU A 34 -0.81 26.10 9.98
N SER A 35 0.28 26.39 10.70
CA SER A 35 1.49 25.54 10.75
C SER A 35 1.20 24.16 11.37
N THR A 36 0.42 24.10 12.45
CA THR A 36 0.09 22.83 13.13
C THR A 36 -0.78 21.88 12.30
N ILE A 37 -1.65 22.40 11.43
CA ILE A 37 -2.53 21.58 10.59
C ILE A 37 -1.73 20.88 9.47
N ALA A 38 -0.69 21.53 8.94
CA ALA A 38 0.16 20.96 7.89
C ALA A 38 1.00 19.75 8.36
N ILE A 39 1.35 19.70 9.64
CA ILE A 39 2.18 18.62 10.21
C ILE A 39 1.38 17.30 10.32
N PHE A 40 0.07 17.36 10.55
CA PHE A 40 -0.77 16.16 10.62
C PHE A 40 -0.98 15.48 9.26
N VAL A 41 -0.82 16.19 8.15
CA VAL A 41 -0.97 15.61 6.79
C VAL A 41 0.27 14.79 6.38
N LEU A 42 1.43 15.03 7.01
CA LEU A 42 2.69 14.36 6.69
C LEU A 42 2.96 13.10 7.52
N ILE A 43 2.08 12.75 8.46
CA ILE A 43 2.06 11.39 9.04
C ILE A 43 1.37 10.46 8.01
N GLY A 44 1.94 10.44 6.81
CA GLY A 44 1.66 9.42 5.81
C GLY A 44 2.12 8.09 6.41
N CYS A 45 1.18 7.18 6.52
CA CYS A 45 1.37 5.82 6.99
C CYS A 45 2.62 5.22 6.36
N SER A 46 3.70 5.05 7.13
CA SER A 46 4.79 4.18 6.75
C SER A 46 4.19 2.78 6.65
N LYS A 47 4.01 2.25 5.43
CA LYS A 47 3.69 0.84 5.26
C LYS A 47 4.96 0.08 5.64
N ASP A 48 5.05 -0.28 6.92
CA ASP A 48 6.11 -1.15 7.42
C ASP A 48 6.13 -2.40 6.54
N GLY A 49 7.26 -2.61 5.85
CA GLY A 49 7.45 -3.67 4.85
C GLY A 49 7.57 -5.06 5.44
N ASN A 50 6.74 -5.39 6.41
CA ASN A 50 6.75 -6.67 7.12
C ASN A 50 5.34 -7.23 7.36
N ASP A 51 4.34 -6.76 6.62
CA ASP A 51 3.03 -7.41 6.57
C ASP A 51 3.23 -8.88 6.14
N PRO A 52 2.76 -9.86 6.92
CA PRO A 52 2.85 -11.25 6.54
C PRO A 52 2.12 -11.47 5.21
N SER A 53 2.73 -12.23 4.29
CA SER A 53 2.05 -12.71 3.09
C SER A 53 0.76 -13.39 3.54
N PRO A 54 -0.42 -12.98 3.04
CA PRO A 54 -1.68 -13.63 3.37
C PRO A 54 -1.75 -15.06 2.79
N ILE A 55 -0.88 -15.39 1.83
CA ILE A 55 -0.65 -16.78 1.40
C ILE A 55 0.34 -17.42 2.37
N GLU A 56 -0.13 -18.42 3.11
CA GLU A 56 0.69 -19.21 4.03
C GLU A 56 1.60 -20.19 3.27
N LEU A 57 2.78 -20.44 3.83
CA LEU A 57 3.75 -21.39 3.29
C LEU A 57 3.20 -22.83 3.37
N GLY A 58 3.61 -23.67 2.43
CA GLY A 58 3.22 -25.06 2.35
C GLY A 58 2.62 -25.45 1.00
N VAL A 59 2.01 -26.63 0.99
CA VAL A 59 1.47 -27.25 -0.22
C VAL A 59 -0.01 -26.91 -0.38
N TRP A 60 -0.35 -26.42 -1.56
CA TRP A 60 -1.70 -26.06 -1.98
C TRP A 60 -2.07 -26.92 -3.18
N ILE A 61 -3.11 -27.72 -3.04
CA ILE A 61 -3.55 -28.70 -4.05
C ILE A 61 -4.87 -28.20 -4.64
N SER A 62 -4.92 -28.12 -5.96
CA SER A 62 -6.16 -27.80 -6.68
C SER A 62 -7.30 -28.74 -6.30
N LEU A 63 -8.55 -28.26 -6.31
CA LEU A 63 -9.72 -29.07 -5.93
C LEU A 63 -9.88 -30.35 -6.78
N ASP A 64 -9.49 -30.31 -8.05
CA ASP A 64 -9.50 -31.46 -8.96
C ASP A 64 -8.22 -32.34 -8.88
N LYS A 65 -7.26 -31.95 -8.02
CA LYS A 65 -5.97 -32.61 -7.80
C LYS A 65 -5.08 -32.68 -9.05
N SER A 66 -5.34 -31.84 -10.05
CA SER A 66 -4.57 -31.80 -11.29
C SER A 66 -3.31 -30.94 -11.19
N ASP A 67 -3.29 -30.02 -10.23
CA ASP A 67 -2.27 -29.00 -10.02
C ASP A 67 -1.89 -28.86 -8.54
N THR A 68 -0.63 -28.55 -8.28
CA THR A 68 -0.05 -28.38 -6.94
C THR A 68 0.92 -27.21 -6.93
N LEU A 69 0.79 -26.34 -5.92
CA LEU A 69 1.69 -25.23 -5.64
C LEU A 69 2.35 -25.46 -4.27
N ASP A 70 3.67 -25.44 -4.22
CA ASP A 70 4.47 -25.58 -2.99
C ASP A 70 5.17 -24.25 -2.69
N PHE A 71 4.57 -23.44 -1.82
CA PHE A 71 5.11 -22.15 -1.39
C PHE A 71 6.19 -22.37 -0.34
N ARG A 72 7.46 -22.24 -0.75
CA ARG A 72 8.61 -22.51 0.12
C ARG A 72 9.14 -21.26 0.81
N THR A 73 8.97 -20.12 0.16
CA THR A 73 9.38 -18.81 0.68
C THR A 73 8.26 -17.80 0.46
N ARG A 74 8.49 -16.54 0.85
CA ARG A 74 7.51 -15.45 0.71
C ARG A 74 7.43 -14.86 -0.70
N ASN A 75 8.28 -15.33 -1.61
CA ASN A 75 8.46 -14.76 -2.94
C ASN A 75 8.65 -15.84 -4.02
N ASP A 76 8.60 -17.12 -3.67
CA ASP A 76 8.60 -18.20 -4.64
C ASP A 76 7.63 -19.33 -4.28
N PHE A 77 7.28 -20.09 -5.31
CA PHE A 77 6.64 -21.38 -5.18
C PHE A 77 7.10 -22.33 -6.30
N TYR A 78 6.86 -23.62 -6.08
CA TYR A 78 7.08 -24.66 -7.09
C TYR A 78 5.74 -25.20 -7.57
N LYS A 79 5.61 -25.37 -8.88
CA LYS A 79 4.40 -25.90 -9.51
C LYS A 79 4.62 -27.31 -10.02
N SER A 80 3.62 -28.17 -9.82
CA SER A 80 3.59 -29.50 -10.43
C SER A 80 2.20 -29.82 -10.99
N ASN A 81 2.14 -30.22 -12.26
CA ASN A 81 0.96 -30.79 -12.92
C ASN A 81 1.40 -31.79 -14.01
N GLY A 82 0.51 -32.15 -14.93
CA GLY A 82 0.83 -33.08 -16.03
C GLY A 82 1.92 -32.60 -17.00
N PHE A 83 2.27 -31.31 -17.00
CA PHE A 83 3.24 -30.70 -17.92
C PHE A 83 4.44 -30.07 -17.19
N MET A 84 4.19 -29.33 -16.12
CA MET A 84 5.18 -28.72 -15.24
C MET A 84 5.58 -29.71 -14.15
N GLN A 85 6.88 -29.94 -13.97
CA GLN A 85 7.39 -30.95 -13.05
C GLN A 85 8.32 -30.28 -12.04
N ASN A 86 7.73 -29.81 -10.94
CA ASN A 86 8.41 -29.04 -9.89
C ASN A 86 9.18 -27.86 -10.49
N ASP A 87 8.49 -27.08 -11.30
CA ASP A 87 9.04 -25.90 -11.96
C ASP A 87 8.90 -24.67 -11.06
N HIS A 88 9.92 -23.82 -11.06
CA HIS A 88 10.06 -22.70 -10.15
C HIS A 88 9.35 -21.44 -10.68
N TYR A 89 8.67 -20.73 -9.79
CA TYR A 89 7.99 -19.49 -10.08
C TYR A 89 8.29 -18.48 -8.98
N ASP A 90 8.63 -17.26 -9.38
CA ASP A 90 8.67 -16.13 -8.47
C ASP A 90 7.29 -15.47 -8.42
N TYR A 91 6.93 -14.90 -7.27
CA TYR A 91 5.72 -14.13 -7.12
C TYR A 91 5.90 -12.88 -6.25
N GLU A 92 5.04 -11.88 -6.49
CA GLU A 92 4.96 -10.68 -5.68
C GLU A 92 3.50 -10.26 -5.51
N LEU A 93 3.11 -9.87 -4.30
CA LEU A 93 1.77 -9.36 -4.01
C LEU A 93 1.72 -7.85 -4.24
N GLN A 94 1.14 -7.44 -5.37
CA GLN A 94 1.08 -6.04 -5.80
C GLN A 94 0.01 -5.25 -5.02
N SER A 95 -1.09 -5.91 -4.65
CA SER A 95 -2.20 -5.34 -3.87
C SER A 95 -2.87 -6.44 -3.03
N MET A 96 -3.93 -6.10 -2.30
CA MET A 96 -4.69 -7.06 -1.50
C MET A 96 -5.34 -8.17 -2.34
N ASP A 97 -5.52 -7.94 -3.64
CA ASP A 97 -6.25 -8.81 -4.57
C ASP A 97 -5.46 -9.11 -5.86
N SER A 98 -4.19 -8.70 -5.97
CA SER A 98 -3.35 -8.90 -7.15
C SER A 98 -2.03 -9.59 -6.81
N ILE A 99 -1.78 -10.72 -7.49
CA ILE A 99 -0.53 -11.47 -7.44
C ILE A 99 0.16 -11.39 -8.81
N GLN A 100 1.42 -10.97 -8.82
CA GLN A 100 2.28 -11.06 -9.99
C GLN A 100 3.01 -12.39 -9.95
N ILE A 101 3.03 -13.11 -11.08
CA ILE A 101 3.70 -14.41 -11.24
C ILE A 101 4.67 -14.34 -12.41
N VAL A 102 5.88 -14.87 -12.20
CA VAL A 102 6.94 -14.96 -13.19
C VAL A 102 7.47 -16.38 -13.23
N TYR A 103 7.60 -16.94 -14.43
CA TYR A 103 8.25 -18.23 -14.60
C TYR A 103 9.77 -18.09 -14.45
N SER A 104 10.32 -18.83 -13.48
CA SER A 104 11.76 -18.86 -13.15
C SER A 104 12.30 -20.30 -13.15
N GLY A 105 11.63 -21.18 -13.91
CA GLY A 105 11.91 -22.61 -13.99
C GLY A 105 13.00 -22.99 -14.98
N LYS A 106 13.14 -24.30 -15.22
CA LYS A 106 14.29 -24.91 -15.91
C LYS A 106 14.30 -24.77 -17.43
N LEU A 107 13.25 -24.19 -18.01
CA LEU A 107 13.12 -24.11 -19.48
C LEU A 107 13.96 -22.97 -20.10
N PHE A 108 14.66 -22.16 -19.29
CA PHE A 108 15.54 -21.07 -19.74
C PHE A 108 14.89 -20.11 -20.75
N ILE A 109 13.57 -19.91 -20.63
CA ILE A 109 12.79 -18.99 -21.47
C ILE A 109 12.57 -17.67 -20.74
N MET A 110 12.52 -16.57 -21.50
CA MET A 110 12.15 -15.26 -20.97
C MET A 110 10.65 -15.08 -21.13
N VAL A 111 9.92 -15.15 -20.01
CA VAL A 111 8.47 -14.91 -19.96
C VAL A 111 8.22 -13.59 -19.24
N ALA A 112 7.35 -12.75 -19.79
CA ALA A 112 6.97 -11.52 -19.12
C ALA A 112 6.15 -11.82 -17.84
N PRO A 113 6.35 -11.06 -16.75
CA PRO A 113 5.49 -11.14 -15.57
C PRO A 113 4.01 -10.95 -15.90
N THR A 114 3.16 -11.71 -15.22
CA THR A 114 1.70 -11.68 -15.40
C THR A 114 1.02 -11.37 -14.07
N ASN A 115 0.01 -10.48 -14.09
CA ASN A 115 -0.74 -10.12 -12.88
C ASN A 115 -2.09 -10.81 -12.92
N HIS A 116 -2.47 -11.40 -11.79
CA HIS A 116 -3.68 -12.18 -11.62
C HIS A 116 -4.45 -11.68 -10.42
N LYS A 117 -5.78 -11.76 -10.50
CA LYS A 117 -6.59 -11.59 -9.31
C LYS A 117 -6.43 -12.82 -8.42
N TYR A 118 -6.33 -12.60 -7.12
CA TYR A 118 -6.36 -13.70 -6.15
C TYR A 118 -7.22 -13.36 -4.94
N SER A 119 -7.67 -14.41 -4.27
CA SER A 119 -8.24 -14.33 -2.94
C SER A 119 -7.69 -15.47 -2.09
N VAL A 120 -7.51 -15.21 -0.80
CA VAL A 120 -7.08 -16.22 0.15
C VAL A 120 -7.95 -16.15 1.39
N THR A 121 -8.42 -17.32 1.81
CA THR A 121 -9.09 -17.56 3.08
C THR A 121 -8.21 -18.48 3.93
N GLN A 122 -8.68 -18.92 5.09
CA GLN A 122 -7.89 -19.79 5.97
C GLN A 122 -7.43 -21.07 5.24
N ASP A 123 -8.29 -21.69 4.44
CA ASP A 123 -8.02 -23.00 3.84
C ASP A 123 -8.03 -23.00 2.31
N GLU A 124 -8.42 -21.88 1.67
CA GLU A 124 -8.57 -21.79 0.22
C GLU A 124 -7.77 -20.63 -0.38
N LEU A 125 -7.04 -20.92 -1.45
CA LEU A 125 -6.39 -19.95 -2.33
C LEU A 125 -7.06 -20.02 -3.69
N THR A 126 -7.61 -18.93 -4.19
CA THR A 126 -8.16 -18.86 -5.55
C THR A 126 -7.36 -17.87 -6.38
N ILE A 127 -6.94 -18.27 -7.58
CA ILE A 127 -6.22 -17.43 -8.54
C ILE A 127 -6.94 -17.46 -9.89
N ASP A 128 -7.18 -16.28 -10.46
CA ASP A 128 -7.81 -16.10 -11.77
C ASP A 128 -6.75 -15.95 -12.88
N PHE A 129 -6.59 -17.01 -13.68
CA PHE A 129 -5.70 -17.03 -14.84
C PHE A 129 -6.42 -16.71 -16.17
N GLU A 130 -7.73 -16.41 -16.17
CA GLU A 130 -8.49 -16.16 -17.41
C GLU A 130 -8.15 -14.80 -18.02
N SER A 131 -7.82 -13.81 -17.18
CA SER A 131 -7.59 -12.44 -17.65
C SER A 131 -6.31 -12.26 -18.47
N ARG A 132 -5.28 -13.08 -18.21
CA ARG A 132 -3.97 -13.07 -18.90
C ARG A 132 -3.36 -14.45 -18.83
N SER A 133 -2.91 -14.97 -19.97
CA SER A 133 -2.23 -16.26 -20.00
C SER A 133 -0.93 -16.22 -19.21
N SER A 134 -0.76 -17.16 -18.28
CA SER A 134 0.44 -17.32 -17.44
C SER A 134 1.14 -18.62 -17.79
N PHE A 135 2.45 -18.57 -18.00
CA PHE A 135 3.18 -19.71 -18.53
C PHE A 135 3.12 -20.92 -17.59
N GLY A 136 2.57 -22.04 -18.09
CA GLY A 136 2.37 -23.27 -17.33
C GLY A 136 1.09 -23.36 -16.52
N PHE A 137 0.22 -22.36 -16.63
CA PHE A 137 -1.14 -22.37 -16.11
C PHE A 137 -2.14 -22.46 -17.26
N GLU A 138 -3.27 -23.11 -17.01
CA GLU A 138 -4.41 -23.07 -17.92
C GLU A 138 -5.15 -21.74 -17.73
N ASP A 139 -5.75 -21.22 -18.80
CA ASP A 139 -6.54 -19.97 -18.77
C ASP A 139 -7.91 -20.22 -18.10
N LYS A 140 -7.90 -20.43 -16.78
CA LYS A 140 -9.08 -20.71 -15.94
C LYS A 140 -8.91 -20.16 -14.52
N VAL A 141 -10.01 -20.02 -13.78
CA VAL A 141 -9.94 -19.78 -12.33
C VAL A 141 -9.63 -21.10 -11.62
N ILE A 142 -8.61 -21.13 -10.76
CA ILE A 142 -8.22 -22.31 -10.00
C ILE A 142 -8.31 -22.02 -8.50
N THR A 143 -9.03 -22.89 -7.78
CA THR A 143 -9.07 -22.91 -6.32
C THR A 143 -8.23 -24.07 -5.81
N TYR A 144 -7.37 -23.77 -4.83
CA TYR A 144 -6.50 -24.69 -4.15
C TYR A 144 -6.88 -24.77 -2.68
N THR A 145 -6.78 -25.96 -2.12
CA THR A 145 -6.89 -26.22 -0.68
C THR A 145 -5.54 -26.60 -0.12
N ARG A 146 -5.28 -26.21 1.13
CA ARG A 146 -4.05 -26.59 1.83
C ARG A 146 -4.04 -28.08 2.18
N GLU A 147 -2.88 -28.72 2.06
CA GLU A 147 -2.64 -30.10 2.55
C GLU A 147 -2.39 -30.16 4.05
#